data_AF-A0A8H5TB76-F1
#
_entry.id   AF-A0A8H5TB76-F1
#
_cell.length_a   1.000
_cell.length_b   1.000
_cell.length_c   1.000
_cell.angle_alpha   90.00
_cell.angle_beta   90.00
_cell.angle_gamma   90.00
#
_symmetry.space_group_name_H-M   'P 1'
#
loop_
_entity.id
_entity.type
_entity.pdbx_description
1 polymer ?
#
loop_
_entity_poly.entity_id
_entity_poly.type
_entity_poly.pdbx_seq_one_letter_code
_entity_poly.pdbx_strand_id
1 'polypeptide(L)'
;MDTLPTEILIQILDNIPPPASKQARLTSRAFNAILSKRTFEVLVSFLDPAVAQNTLLAIARDPERRRRRPSIWSPRCSVPQKLPIDESFLMALWVGLRGDSWAAGELDVCTWQKGVGKDISQDHLREALFRYALYLSYVSECEQEQDVPQAWVLNALCGKAGR
;
A
#
# COMPACT_ATOMS: atom_id res chain seq x y z
N MET A 1 -7.95 -25.60 -11.34
CA MET A 1 -6.66 -25.01 -10.93
C MET A 1 -6.36 -25.24 -9.45
N ASP A 2 -7.36 -25.52 -8.60
CA ASP A 2 -7.17 -25.66 -7.14
C ASP A 2 -6.48 -26.97 -6.70
N THR A 3 -6.18 -27.87 -7.65
CA THR A 3 -5.46 -29.13 -7.43
C THR A 3 -3.97 -29.05 -7.74
N LEU A 4 -3.49 -27.91 -8.28
CA LEU A 4 -2.07 -27.69 -8.56
C LEU A 4 -1.32 -27.31 -7.28
N PRO A 5 -0.10 -27.83 -7.06
CA PRO A 5 0.77 -27.38 -5.98
C PRO A 5 1.06 -25.88 -6.07
N THR A 6 1.14 -25.21 -4.93
CA THR A 6 1.34 -23.75 -4.85
C THR A 6 2.65 -23.32 -5.50
N GLU A 7 3.67 -24.18 -5.45
CA GLU A 7 4.99 -23.95 -6.06
C GLU A 7 4.90 -23.82 -7.58
N ILE A 8 4.06 -24.64 -8.22
CA ILE A 8 3.84 -24.59 -9.67
C ILE A 8 3.07 -23.33 -10.03
N LEU A 9 2.08 -22.94 -9.22
CA LEU A 9 1.38 -21.68 -9.40
C LEU A 9 2.32 -20.48 -9.29
N ILE A 10 3.24 -20.48 -8.31
CA ILE A 10 4.26 -19.44 -8.15
C ILE A 10 5.13 -19.34 -9.41
N GLN A 11 5.66 -20.47 -9.91
CA GLN A 11 6.48 -20.46 -11.13
C GLN A 11 5.73 -19.94 -12.35
N ILE A 12 4.46 -20.32 -12.53
CA ILE A 12 3.64 -19.79 -13.62
C ILE A 12 3.51 -18.27 -13.48
N LEU A 13 3.16 -17.79 -12.29
CA LEU A 13 2.95 -16.38 -12.00
C LEU A 13 4.22 -15.53 -12.14
N ASP A 14 5.40 -16.09 -11.84
CA ASP A 14 6.69 -15.43 -12.02
C ASP A 14 7.03 -15.16 -13.49
N ASN A 15 6.47 -15.95 -14.41
CA ASN A 15 6.68 -15.79 -15.84
C ASN A 15 5.61 -14.91 -16.51
N ILE A 16 4.65 -14.38 -15.76
CA ILE A 16 3.60 -13.51 -16.32
C ILE A 16 4.14 -12.08 -16.45
N PRO A 17 3.97 -11.41 -17.60
CA PRO A 17 4.32 -10.01 -17.75
C PRO A 17 3.59 -9.12 -16.72
N PRO A 18 4.25 -8.10 -16.15
CA PRO A 18 3.64 -7.17 -15.19
C PRO A 18 2.24 -6.63 -15.57
N PRO A 19 1.94 -6.24 -16.83
CA PRO A 19 0.61 -5.73 -17.17
C PRO A 19 -0.49 -6.78 -17.06
N ALA A 20 -0.18 -8.06 -17.29
CA ALA A 20 -1.14 -9.17 -17.24
C ALA A 20 -1.43 -9.66 -15.81
N SER A 21 -0.58 -9.29 -14.83
CA SER A 21 -0.71 -9.71 -13.43
C SER A 21 -2.05 -9.29 -12.81
N LYS A 22 -2.54 -8.08 -13.10
CA LYS A 22 -3.85 -7.60 -12.61
C LYS A 22 -5.00 -8.47 -13.13
N GLN A 23 -4.93 -8.89 -14.38
CA GLN A 23 -5.97 -9.71 -15.00
C GLN A 23 -5.88 -11.16 -14.51
N ALA A 24 -4.66 -11.68 -14.32
CA ALA A 24 -4.40 -13.00 -13.75
C ALA A 24 -4.93 -13.13 -12.30
N ARG A 25 -4.96 -12.04 -11.52
CA ARG A 25 -5.59 -12.04 -10.18
C ARG A 25 -7.08 -12.39 -10.21
N LEU A 26 -7.79 -12.01 -11.26
CA LEU A 26 -9.24 -12.17 -11.35
C LEU A 26 -9.66 -13.58 -11.80
N THR A 27 -8.72 -14.43 -12.22
CA THR A 27 -9.05 -15.75 -12.80
C THR A 27 -9.31 -16.82 -11.75
N SER A 28 -8.66 -16.74 -10.58
CA SER A 28 -8.76 -17.75 -9.53
C SER A 28 -8.45 -17.16 -8.15
N ARG A 29 -9.07 -17.73 -7.11
CA ARG A 29 -8.77 -17.39 -5.71
C ARG A 29 -7.31 -17.68 -5.35
N ALA A 30 -6.75 -18.79 -5.83
CA ALA A 30 -5.35 -19.13 -5.57
C ALA A 30 -4.37 -18.13 -6.21
N PHE A 31 -4.67 -17.69 -7.44
CA PHE A 31 -3.88 -16.67 -8.13
C PHE A 31 -3.98 -15.32 -7.42
N ASN A 32 -5.20 -14.93 -7.03
CA ASN A 32 -5.40 -13.72 -6.24
C ASN A 32 -4.60 -13.81 -4.92
N ALA A 33 -4.64 -14.93 -4.20
CA ALA A 33 -3.94 -15.08 -2.91
C ALA A 33 -2.42 -14.90 -3.01
N ILE A 34 -1.80 -15.39 -4.10
CA ILE A 34 -0.36 -15.26 -4.33
C ILE A 34 -0.01 -13.84 -4.81
N LEU A 35 -0.70 -13.37 -5.86
CA LEU A 35 -0.39 -12.09 -6.50
C LEU A 35 -0.78 -10.88 -5.64
N SER A 36 -1.82 -11.01 -4.79
CA SER A 36 -2.26 -9.92 -3.92
C SER A 36 -1.21 -9.60 -2.85
N LYS A 37 -0.59 -10.62 -2.25
CA LYS A 37 0.54 -10.47 -1.32
C LYS A 37 1.68 -9.69 -1.96
N ARG A 38 2.07 -10.09 -3.18
CA ARG A 38 3.12 -9.40 -3.96
C ARG A 38 2.75 -7.95 -4.29
N THR A 39 1.49 -7.71 -4.63
CA THR A 39 1.01 -6.36 -4.96
C THR A 39 1.13 -5.40 -3.77
N PHE A 40 0.84 -5.88 -2.56
CA PHE A 40 0.84 -5.08 -1.34
C PHE A 40 2.09 -5.29 -0.48
N GLU A 41 3.11 -6.00 -0.97
CA GLU A 41 4.32 -6.31 -0.22
C GLU A 41 5.05 -5.04 0.24
N VAL A 42 5.18 -4.04 -0.65
CA VAL A 42 5.76 -2.75 -0.31
C VAL A 42 4.94 -2.06 0.78
N LEU A 43 3.61 -2.04 0.66
CA LEU A 43 2.73 -1.46 1.68
C LEU A 43 2.93 -2.16 3.05
N VAL A 44 3.00 -3.50 3.06
CA VAL A 44 3.22 -4.26 4.30
C VAL A 44 4.60 -3.98 4.89
N SER A 45 5.63 -3.80 4.07
CA SER A 45 6.98 -3.45 4.54
C SER A 45 7.02 -2.09 5.26
N PHE A 46 6.08 -1.19 4.97
CA PHE A 46 5.97 0.12 5.62
C PHE A 46 5.39 0.04 7.04
N LEU A 47 4.92 -1.14 7.48
CA LEU A 47 4.66 -1.42 8.89
C LEU A 47 5.95 -1.47 9.71
N ASP A 48 7.14 -1.63 9.11
CA ASP A 48 8.40 -1.43 9.81
C ASP A 48 8.84 0.04 9.60
N PRO A 49 8.96 0.83 10.69
CA PRO A 49 9.28 2.25 10.57
C PRO A 49 10.71 2.48 10.08
N ALA A 50 11.66 1.57 10.34
CA ALA A 50 13.01 1.68 9.83
C ALA A 50 13.04 1.41 8.31
N VAL A 51 12.32 0.38 7.86
CA VAL A 51 12.20 0.03 6.42
C VAL A 51 11.50 1.16 5.65
N ALA A 52 10.39 1.67 6.17
CA ALA A 52 9.67 2.79 5.56
C ALA A 52 10.58 4.01 5.39
N GLN A 53 11.30 4.41 6.45
CA GLN A 53 12.17 5.58 6.42
C GLN A 53 13.34 5.41 5.45
N ASN A 54 13.99 4.24 5.45
CA ASN A 54 15.11 3.94 4.55
C ASN A 54 14.67 3.92 3.08
N THR A 55 13.51 3.32 2.80
CA THR A 55 12.94 3.26 1.44
C THR A 55 12.64 4.66 0.92
N LEU A 56 12.02 5.51 1.74
CA LEU A 56 11.75 6.90 1.39
C LEU A 56 13.03 7.70 1.15
N LEU A 57 14.05 7.54 1.99
CA LEU A 57 15.33 8.23 1.81
C LEU A 57 16.06 7.77 0.56
N ALA A 58 16.00 6.48 0.22
CA ALA A 58 16.61 5.94 -0.99
C ALA A 58 15.96 6.53 -2.25
N ILE A 59 14.63 6.51 -2.32
CA ILE A 59 13.89 7.01 -3.49
C ILE A 59 14.01 8.53 -3.59
N ALA A 60 13.94 9.23 -2.47
CA ALA A 60 14.15 10.65 -2.46
C ALA A 60 15.60 11.04 -2.79
N ARG A 61 16.57 10.12 -2.87
CA ARG A 61 17.94 10.37 -3.37
C ARG A 61 18.09 10.07 -4.86
N ASP A 62 17.12 9.40 -5.48
CA ASP A 62 17.15 9.08 -6.89
C ASP A 62 17.05 10.37 -7.74
N PRO A 63 18.10 10.72 -8.50
CA PRO A 63 18.14 11.96 -9.26
C PRO A 63 17.14 11.97 -10.43
N GLU A 64 16.86 10.81 -11.04
CA GLU A 64 15.93 10.71 -12.16
C GLU A 64 14.49 10.94 -11.70
N ARG A 65 14.12 10.41 -10.53
CA ARG A 65 12.79 10.61 -9.95
C ARG A 65 12.58 12.04 -9.47
N ARG A 66 13.58 12.64 -8.81
CA ARG A 66 13.54 14.05 -8.41
C ARG A 66 13.33 15.00 -9.58
N ARG A 67 13.97 14.72 -10.73
CA ARG A 67 13.87 15.56 -11.93
C ARG A 67 12.46 15.53 -12.53
N ARG A 68 11.79 14.38 -12.47
CA ARG A 68 10.45 14.21 -13.05
C ARG A 68 9.38 14.92 -12.23
N ARG A 69 9.39 14.77 -10.90
CA ARG A 69 8.49 15.49 -9.98
C ARG A 69 9.15 15.70 -8.62
N PRO A 70 9.38 16.95 -8.19
CA PRO A 70 9.72 17.21 -6.80
C PRO A 70 8.47 16.98 -5.95
N SER A 71 8.47 15.93 -5.12
CA SER A 71 7.49 15.86 -4.03
C SER A 71 7.67 17.09 -3.13
N ILE A 72 6.57 17.74 -2.76
CA ILE A 72 6.59 18.94 -1.92
C ILE A 72 7.03 18.60 -0.49
N TRP A 73 6.88 17.34 -0.05
CA TRP A 73 7.23 16.94 1.31
C TRP A 73 8.59 16.25 1.41
N SER A 74 9.33 16.69 2.41
CA SER A 74 10.57 16.04 2.85
C SER A 74 10.28 14.59 3.30
N PRO A 75 11.17 13.62 2.99
CA PRO A 75 11.11 12.25 3.52
C PRO A 75 11.16 12.15 5.05
N ARG A 76 11.53 13.24 5.72
CA ARG A 76 11.64 13.33 7.19
C ARG A 76 10.53 14.17 7.81
N CYS A 77 9.46 14.48 7.07
CA CYS A 77 8.34 15.21 7.63
C CYS A 77 7.65 14.38 8.73
N SER A 78 7.15 15.08 9.74
CA SER A 78 6.38 14.45 10.80
C SER A 78 5.00 14.01 10.29
N VAL A 79 4.51 12.89 10.79
CA VAL A 79 3.15 12.42 10.51
C VAL A 79 2.14 13.41 11.11
N PRO A 80 1.17 13.89 10.33
CA PRO A 80 0.14 14.78 10.86
C PRO A 80 -0.71 14.11 11.93
N GLN A 81 -1.08 14.88 12.96
CA GLN A 81 -1.93 14.38 14.03
C GLN A 81 -3.36 14.14 13.52
N LYS A 82 -4.00 13.09 14.02
CA LYS A 82 -5.41 12.74 13.74
C LYS A 82 -5.72 12.40 12.26
N LEU A 83 -4.73 11.94 11.50
CA LEU A 83 -5.00 11.40 10.17
C LEU A 83 -6.01 10.23 10.27
N PRO A 84 -7.14 10.27 9.53
CA PRO A 84 -8.07 9.16 9.50
C PRO A 84 -7.42 7.96 8.82
N ILE A 85 -7.64 6.77 9.37
CA ILE A 85 -7.24 5.53 8.73
C ILE A 85 -8.44 5.05 7.94
N ASP A 86 -8.32 5.07 6.62
CA ASP A 86 -9.38 4.60 5.73
C ASP A 86 -9.51 3.07 5.78
N GLU A 87 -10.74 2.59 5.63
CA GLU A 87 -11.05 1.16 5.54
C GLU A 87 -10.31 0.48 4.38
N SER A 88 -10.20 1.16 3.25
CA SER A 88 -9.49 0.67 2.06
C SER A 88 -8.01 0.35 2.34
N PHE A 89 -7.37 1.13 3.21
CA PHE A 89 -6.00 0.88 3.65
C PHE A 89 -5.91 -0.35 4.55
N LEU A 90 -6.84 -0.51 5.50
CA LEU A 90 -6.90 -1.71 6.35
C LEU A 90 -7.15 -2.97 5.53
N MET A 91 -8.02 -2.90 4.51
CA MET A 91 -8.24 -3.99 3.57
C MET A 91 -6.99 -4.31 2.76
N ALA A 92 -6.28 -3.30 2.24
CA ALA A 92 -5.04 -3.51 1.50
C ALA A 92 -3.96 -4.17 2.37
N LEU A 93 -3.82 -3.76 3.63
CA LEU A 93 -2.93 -4.39 4.59
C LEU A 93 -3.36 -5.82 4.94
N TRP A 94 -4.67 -6.06 5.11
CA TRP A 94 -5.21 -7.39 5.35
C TRP A 94 -4.84 -8.34 4.22
N VAL A 95 -5.10 -7.91 2.98
CA VAL A 95 -4.79 -8.67 1.77
C VAL A 95 -3.28 -8.89 1.64
N GLY A 96 -2.45 -7.88 1.91
CA GLY A 96 -0.99 -8.03 1.87
C GLY A 96 -0.45 -9.03 2.90
N LEU A 97 -1.03 -9.07 4.10
CA LEU A 97 -0.58 -9.97 5.17
C LEU A 97 -1.13 -11.40 5.02
N ARG A 98 -2.42 -11.54 4.72
CA ARG A 98 -3.11 -12.84 4.68
C ARG A 98 -3.21 -13.43 3.28
N GLY A 99 -3.29 -12.61 2.25
CA GLY A 99 -3.52 -13.00 0.86
C GLY A 99 -4.99 -13.03 0.45
N ASP A 100 -5.89 -13.04 1.42
CA ASP A 100 -7.33 -13.21 1.18
C ASP A 100 -8.05 -11.86 1.21
N SER A 101 -9.13 -11.75 0.43
CA SER A 101 -10.03 -10.60 0.50
C SER A 101 -10.84 -10.63 1.79
N TRP A 102 -10.93 -9.48 2.47
CA TRP A 102 -11.87 -9.31 3.57
C TRP A 102 -13.31 -9.44 3.04
N ALA A 103 -14.10 -10.31 3.64
CA ALA A 103 -15.48 -10.58 3.26
C ALA A 103 -16.51 -10.19 4.34
N ALA A 104 -16.04 -9.63 5.47
CA ALA A 104 -16.83 -9.54 6.69
C ALA A 104 -17.11 -8.09 7.10
N GLY A 105 -18.09 -7.43 6.48
CA GLY A 105 -18.61 -6.14 6.94
C GLY A 105 -17.57 -5.02 7.10
N GLU A 106 -17.96 -3.98 7.84
CA GLU A 106 -17.12 -2.80 8.12
C GLU A 106 -15.86 -3.18 8.90
N LEU A 107 -14.70 -2.76 8.39
CA LEU A 107 -13.39 -3.08 8.96
C LEU A 107 -12.81 -1.90 9.74
N ASP A 108 -12.86 -1.99 11.06
CA ASP A 108 -12.17 -1.06 11.96
C ASP A 108 -10.78 -1.56 12.39
N VAL A 109 -9.99 -0.69 13.03
CA VAL A 109 -8.63 -1.01 13.47
C VAL A 109 -8.63 -2.17 14.48
N CYS A 110 -9.60 -2.20 15.39
CA CYS A 110 -9.71 -3.22 16.43
C CYS A 110 -9.99 -4.61 15.84
N THR A 111 -10.92 -4.70 14.88
CA THR A 111 -11.26 -5.94 14.18
C THR A 111 -10.12 -6.38 13.29
N TRP A 112 -9.46 -5.43 12.61
CA TRP A 112 -8.28 -5.70 11.81
C TRP A 112 -7.17 -6.33 12.66
N GLN A 113 -6.78 -5.70 13.78
CA GLN A 113 -5.73 -6.19 14.70
C GLN A 113 -6.01 -7.61 15.19
N LYS A 114 -7.25 -7.85 15.67
CA LYS A 114 -7.68 -9.18 16.14
C LYS A 114 -7.56 -10.22 15.02
N GLY A 115 -8.00 -9.86 13.82
CA GLY A 115 -7.97 -10.78 12.69
C GLY A 115 -6.56 -11.04 12.17
N VAL A 116 -5.65 -10.05 12.15
CA VAL A 116 -4.24 -10.28 11.74
C VAL A 116 -3.37 -10.88 12.86
N GLY A 117 -3.84 -10.86 14.11
CA GLY A 117 -3.09 -11.35 15.27
C GLY A 117 -1.85 -10.51 15.59
N LYS A 118 -1.89 -9.22 15.27
CA LYS A 118 -0.79 -8.27 15.54
C LYS A 118 -1.30 -7.11 16.41
N ASP A 119 -0.55 -6.83 17.46
CA ASP A 119 -0.77 -5.64 18.30
C ASP A 119 0.04 -4.47 17.73
N ILE A 120 -0.61 -3.64 16.92
CA ILE A 120 0.01 -2.48 16.26
C ILE A 120 -0.82 -1.27 16.63
N SER A 121 -0.23 -0.28 17.30
CA SER A 121 -0.96 0.91 17.72
C SER A 121 -1.59 1.66 16.54
N GLN A 122 -2.69 2.37 16.80
CA GLN A 122 -3.34 3.16 15.76
C GLN A 122 -2.41 4.25 15.20
N ASP A 123 -1.54 4.83 16.05
CA ASP A 123 -0.54 5.81 15.62
C ASP A 123 0.48 5.21 14.66
N HIS A 124 0.88 3.97 14.90
CA HIS A 124 1.79 3.24 14.02
C HIS A 124 1.17 2.97 12.65
N LEU A 125 -0.12 2.62 12.61
CA LEU A 125 -0.85 2.46 11.34
C LEU A 125 -0.99 3.79 10.58
N ARG A 126 -1.24 4.90 11.28
CA ARG A 126 -1.25 6.25 10.67
C ARG A 126 0.11 6.59 10.07
N GLU A 127 1.18 6.30 10.79
CA GLU A 127 2.54 6.53 10.33
C GLU A 127 2.86 5.71 9.09
N ALA A 128 2.52 4.42 9.08
CA ALA A 128 2.67 3.56 7.91
C ALA A 128 1.88 4.09 6.71
N LEU A 129 0.60 4.47 6.92
CA LEU A 129 -0.28 5.03 5.90
C LEU A 129 0.31 6.31 5.29
N PHE A 130 0.71 7.26 6.13
CA PHE A 130 1.27 8.52 5.69
C PHE A 130 2.59 8.34 4.93
N ARG A 131 3.50 7.51 5.45
CA ARG A 131 4.79 7.24 4.80
C ARG A 131 4.60 6.51 3.47
N TYR A 132 3.65 5.59 3.38
CA TYR A 132 3.33 4.91 2.12
C TYR A 132 2.70 5.86 1.10
N ALA A 133 1.82 6.76 1.52
CA ALA A 133 1.30 7.82 0.68
C ALA A 133 2.42 8.75 0.16
N LEU A 134 3.38 9.09 1.02
CA LEU A 134 4.57 9.84 0.63
C LEU A 134 5.40 9.06 -0.39
N TYR A 135 5.61 7.76 -0.20
CA TYR A 135 6.31 6.88 -1.15
C TYR A 135 5.64 6.91 -2.52
N LEU A 136 4.31 6.78 -2.58
CA LEU A 136 3.55 6.85 -3.83
C LEU A 136 3.74 8.22 -4.52
N SER A 137 3.92 9.30 -3.75
CA SER A 137 4.23 10.62 -4.33
C SER A 137 5.57 10.70 -5.05
N TYR A 138 6.55 9.89 -4.65
CA TYR A 138 7.85 9.82 -5.31
C TYR A 138 7.89 8.82 -6.47
N VAL A 139 6.99 7.84 -6.48
CA VAL A 139 6.99 6.75 -7.47
C VAL A 139 5.96 6.94 -8.58
N SER A 140 4.90 7.72 -8.33
CA SER A 140 3.83 7.90 -9.31
C SER A 140 4.34 8.50 -10.63
N GLU A 141 3.95 7.86 -11.72
CA GLU A 141 4.19 8.31 -13.10
C GLU A 141 2.98 9.03 -13.70
N CYS A 142 1.90 9.23 -12.92
CA CYS A 142 0.69 9.89 -13.40
C CYS A 142 0.95 11.37 -13.72
N GLU A 143 0.59 11.79 -14.94
CA GLU A 143 0.76 13.18 -15.40
C GLU A 143 -0.24 14.16 -14.78
N GLN A 144 -1.39 13.68 -14.29
CA GLN A 144 -2.43 14.53 -13.70
C GLN A 144 -2.43 14.44 -12.17
N GLU A 145 -2.46 15.58 -11.47
CA GLU A 145 -2.48 15.65 -9.98
C GLU A 145 -3.73 15.02 -9.34
N GLN A 146 -4.82 14.89 -10.10
CA GLN A 146 -6.07 14.27 -9.63
C GLN A 146 -6.04 12.74 -9.65
N ASP A 147 -5.14 12.15 -10.45
CA ASP A 147 -5.00 10.69 -10.61
C ASP A 147 -3.91 10.10 -9.70
N VAL A 148 -3.28 10.93 -8.86
CA VAL A 148 -2.14 10.49 -8.08
C VAL A 148 -2.63 9.67 -6.88
N PRO A 149 -2.16 8.42 -6.70
CA PRO A 149 -2.73 7.46 -5.74
C PRO A 149 -2.83 7.95 -4.28
N GLN A 150 -1.99 8.90 -3.89
CA GLN A 150 -1.97 9.49 -2.56
C GLN A 150 -2.78 10.78 -2.41
N ALA A 151 -3.38 11.31 -3.48
CA ALA A 151 -4.05 12.60 -3.47
C ALA A 151 -5.13 12.69 -2.37
N TRP A 152 -5.80 11.59 -2.04
CA TRP A 152 -6.79 11.54 -0.97
C TRP A 152 -6.20 11.81 0.43
N VAL A 153 -5.01 11.26 0.75
CA VAL A 153 -4.31 11.51 2.03
C VAL A 153 -3.94 12.98 2.12
N LEU A 154 -3.46 13.54 1.01
CA LEU A 154 -2.98 14.91 0.95
C LEU A 154 -4.14 15.91 1.00
N ASN A 155 -5.26 15.59 0.35
CA ASN A 155 -6.49 16.38 0.43
C ASN A 155 -7.10 16.33 1.84
N ALA A 156 -7.03 15.20 2.53
CA ALA A 156 -7.46 15.09 3.93
C ALA A 156 -6.59 15.95 4.87
N LEU A 157 -5.30 16.11 4.55
CA LEU A 157 -4.35 16.92 5.32
C LEU A 157 -4.41 18.42 5.01
N CYS A 158 -4.55 18.77 3.74
CA CYS A 158 -4.62 20.16 3.29
C CYS A 158 -5.98 20.79 3.57
N GLY A 159 -6.98 20.00 3.97
CA GLY A 159 -8.32 20.46 4.31
C GLY A 159 -8.85 21.42 3.27
N LYS A 160 -9.51 20.92 2.21
CA LYS A 160 -10.58 21.76 1.62
C LYS A 160 -11.48 22.16 2.81
N ALA A 161 -11.53 23.38 3.35
CA ALA A 161 -11.38 24.71 2.74
C ALA A 161 -12.16 24.78 1.43
N GLY A 162 -13.48 24.57 1.53
CA GLY A 162 -14.43 24.74 0.44
C GLY A 162 -15.58 23.76 0.57
N ARG A 163 -16.75 24.32 0.92
CA ARG A 163 -18.10 23.75 0.96
C ARG A 163 -18.38 22.63 -0.05
#